data_AF-A0A7Y5LYR6-F1
#
_entry.id   AF-A0A7Y5LYR6-F1
#
_cell.length_a   1.000
_cell.length_b   1.000
_cell.length_c   1.000
_cell.angle_alpha   90.00
_cell.angle_beta   90.00
_cell.angle_gamma   90.00
#
_symmetry.space_group_name_H-M   'P 1'
#
loop_
_entity.id
_entity.type
_entity.pdbx_description
1 polymer ?
#
loop_
_entity_poly.entity_id
_entity_poly.type
_entity_poly.pdbx_seq_one_letter_code
_entity_poly.pdbx_strand_id
1 'polypeptide(L)'
;DRLAWLAGALAETRQQGLPSLLLMHHQPVPPEHRDSYPNTIGMEPEHSLRFFDLIGANPQVRGVLIGHTHRNRVRRYPAAGHAPFVEVNCTKDYPGGWAHYELYEDGSFRQEVRRTSSGRALAHSTRCRHCFRGFYRDFALGTLEERSFVAGAGDG
;
A
#
# COMPACT_ATOMS: atom_id res chain seq x y z
N ASP A 1 -1.96 23.51 -1.98
CA ASP A 1 -1.05 22.37 -1.67
C ASP A 1 -1.89 21.11 -1.45
N ARG A 2 -1.50 19.95 -2.02
CA ARG A 2 -2.25 18.69 -1.89
C ARG A 2 -2.22 18.13 -0.47
N LEU A 3 -1.11 18.27 0.26
CA LEU A 3 -1.01 17.83 1.65
C LEU A 3 -1.89 18.68 2.58
N ALA A 4 -1.97 19.99 2.34
CA ALA A 4 -2.88 20.86 3.08
C ALA A 4 -4.36 20.48 2.88
N TRP A 5 -4.75 20.15 1.64
CA TRP A 5 -6.10 19.62 1.36
C TRP A 5 -6.37 18.30 2.10
N LEU A 6 -5.41 17.35 2.05
CA LEU A 6 -5.56 16.08 2.74
C LEU A 6 -5.67 16.27 4.26
N ALA A 7 -4.91 17.20 4.85
CA ALA A 7 -5.01 17.52 6.26
C ALA A 7 -6.40 18.03 6.66
N GLY A 8 -7.04 18.86 5.81
CA GLY A 8 -8.42 19.29 6.00
C GLY A 8 -9.40 18.12 5.97
N ALA A 9 -9.32 17.26 4.95
CA ALA A 9 -10.19 16.09 4.83
C ALA A 9 -10.03 15.11 6.02
N LEU A 10 -8.80 14.87 6.48
CA LEU A 10 -8.56 14.03 7.65
C LEU A 10 -9.05 14.68 8.95
N ALA A 11 -9.00 16.00 9.07
CA ALA A 11 -9.57 16.69 10.23
C ALA A 11 -11.09 16.50 10.29
N GLU A 12 -11.78 16.55 9.14
CA GLU A 12 -13.23 16.28 9.05
C GLU A 12 -13.56 14.84 9.46
N THR A 13 -12.85 13.84 8.92
CA THR A 13 -13.12 12.42 9.29
C THR A 13 -12.82 12.15 10.76
N ARG A 14 -11.77 12.78 11.31
CA ARG A 14 -11.45 12.71 12.74
C ARG A 14 -12.55 13.29 13.61
N GLN A 15 -13.08 14.46 13.26
CA GLN A 15 -14.18 15.10 13.99
C GLN A 15 -15.44 14.23 14.01
N GLN A 16 -15.68 13.47 12.94
CA GLN A 16 -16.80 12.54 12.82
C GLN A 16 -16.52 11.16 13.46
N GLY A 17 -15.30 10.91 13.94
CA GLY A 17 -14.92 9.61 14.51
C GLY A 17 -14.86 8.47 13.48
N LEU A 18 -14.70 8.79 12.19
CA LEU A 18 -14.76 7.79 11.11
C LEU A 18 -13.37 7.16 10.83
N PRO A 19 -13.25 5.83 10.88
CA PRO A 19 -12.10 5.13 10.34
C PRO A 19 -11.91 5.46 8.86
N SER A 20 -10.67 5.72 8.45
CA SER A 20 -10.35 6.16 7.08
C SER A 20 -9.32 5.23 6.45
N LEU A 21 -9.56 4.85 5.19
CA LEU A 21 -8.55 4.26 4.32
C LEU A 21 -8.12 5.29 3.28
N LEU A 22 -6.81 5.46 3.11
CA LEU A 22 -6.27 6.36 2.10
C LEU A 22 -5.84 5.56 0.87
N LEU A 23 -6.30 5.95 -0.31
CA LEU A 23 -5.93 5.29 -1.56
C LEU A 23 -5.07 6.24 -2.41
N MET A 24 -3.93 5.75 -2.88
CA MET A 24 -3.00 6.54 -3.69
C MET A 24 -2.23 5.67 -4.70
N HIS A 25 -1.56 6.31 -5.65
CA HIS A 25 -0.81 5.58 -6.67
C HIS A 25 0.64 5.33 -6.27
N HIS A 26 1.44 6.40 -6.07
CA HIS A 26 2.87 6.30 -5.80
C HIS A 26 3.15 6.03 -4.33
N GLN A 27 4.08 5.13 -4.05
CA GLN A 27 4.57 4.84 -2.71
C GLN A 27 5.41 6.00 -2.13
N PRO A 28 5.30 6.28 -0.83
CA PRO A 28 6.21 7.19 -0.15
C PRO A 28 7.60 6.58 -0.04
N VAL A 29 8.62 7.44 -0.06
CA VAL A 29 10.03 7.06 -0.12
C VAL A 29 10.76 7.65 1.08
N PRO A 30 11.29 6.81 1.98
CA PRO A 30 12.23 7.28 2.99
C PRO A 30 13.52 7.83 2.33
N PRO A 31 14.06 8.99 2.76
CA PRO A 31 15.24 9.60 2.15
C PRO A 31 16.45 8.67 2.06
N GLU A 32 16.67 7.81 3.06
CA GLU A 32 17.76 6.84 3.12
C GLU A 32 17.71 5.75 2.04
N HIS A 33 16.59 5.63 1.34
CA HIS A 33 16.38 4.63 0.29
C HIS A 33 16.09 5.26 -1.09
N ARG A 34 16.29 6.57 -1.26
CA ARG A 34 15.89 7.33 -2.45
C ARG A 34 16.49 6.81 -3.76
N ASP A 35 17.71 6.28 -3.72
CA ASP A 35 18.46 5.89 -4.93
C ASP A 35 18.25 4.42 -5.34
N SER A 36 17.38 3.68 -4.64
CA SER A 36 17.12 2.27 -4.92
C SER A 36 15.81 2.08 -5.71
N TYR A 37 15.77 1.16 -6.66
CA TYR A 37 14.50 0.80 -7.31
C TYR A 37 13.62 -0.02 -6.34
N PRO A 38 12.29 0.24 -6.24
CA PRO A 38 11.48 1.13 -7.06
C PRO A 38 11.30 2.54 -6.47
N ASN A 39 12.08 2.94 -5.47
CA ASN A 39 11.93 4.25 -4.83
C ASN A 39 12.30 5.41 -5.75
N THR A 40 13.14 5.18 -6.76
CA THR A 40 13.45 6.17 -7.81
C THR A 40 12.24 6.58 -8.66
N ILE A 41 11.14 5.83 -8.60
CA ILE A 41 9.85 6.16 -9.26
C ILE A 41 8.75 6.48 -8.24
N GLY A 42 9.09 6.68 -6.97
CA GLY A 42 8.14 6.99 -5.90
C GLY A 42 7.90 8.48 -5.71
N MET A 43 7.27 8.83 -4.57
CA MET A 43 7.17 10.22 -4.14
C MET A 43 8.54 10.83 -3.85
N GLU A 44 8.67 12.15 -3.99
CA GLU A 44 9.83 12.88 -3.47
C GLU A 44 10.00 12.56 -1.96
N PRO A 45 11.21 12.20 -1.51
CA PRO A 45 11.44 11.89 -0.10
C PRO A 45 10.96 12.96 0.87
N GLU A 46 11.09 14.23 0.50
CA GLU A 46 10.82 15.33 1.44
C GLU A 46 9.31 15.51 1.64
N HIS A 47 8.53 15.19 0.61
CA HIS A 47 7.07 15.09 0.71
C HIS A 47 6.63 13.82 1.44
N SER A 48 7.41 12.75 1.35
CA SER A 48 7.13 11.48 2.04
C SER A 48 7.24 11.65 3.56
N LEU A 49 8.25 12.39 4.04
CA LEU A 49 8.39 12.73 5.47
C LEU A 49 7.16 13.48 5.99
N ARG A 50 6.77 14.58 5.31
CA ARG A 50 5.58 15.36 5.66
C ARG A 50 4.30 14.52 5.63
N PHE A 51 4.23 13.57 4.71
CA PHE A 51 3.10 12.66 4.60
C PHE A 51 3.06 11.66 5.76
N PHE A 52 4.20 11.10 6.17
CA PHE A 52 4.27 10.24 7.35
C PHE A 52 3.80 10.97 8.61
N ASP A 53 4.31 12.18 8.84
CA ASP A 53 3.91 13.01 9.99
C ASP A 53 2.40 13.28 9.99
N LEU A 54 1.83 13.57 8.80
CA LEU A 54 0.40 13.80 8.66
C LEU A 54 -0.42 12.54 9.00
N ILE A 55 0.01 11.36 8.56
CA ILE A 55 -0.67 10.10 8.90
C ILE A 55 -0.53 9.80 10.40
N GLY A 56 0.65 10.00 10.99
CA GLY A 56 0.88 9.78 12.43
C GLY A 56 0.03 10.69 13.32
N ALA A 57 -0.25 11.92 12.88
CA ALA A 57 -1.16 12.84 13.56
C ALA A 57 -2.65 12.49 13.41
N ASN A 58 -3.00 11.46 12.63
CA ASN A 58 -4.37 11.08 12.30
C ASN A 58 -4.59 9.57 12.50
N PRO A 59 -4.67 9.10 13.77
CA PRO A 59 -4.78 7.67 14.09
C PRO A 59 -6.08 7.02 13.60
N GLN A 60 -7.10 7.80 13.20
CA GLN A 60 -8.28 7.28 12.52
C GLN A 60 -7.96 6.74 11.12
N VAL A 61 -6.81 7.08 10.52
CA VAL A 61 -6.32 6.46 9.30
C VAL A 61 -5.87 5.04 9.61
N ARG A 62 -6.61 4.05 9.11
CA ARG A 62 -6.40 2.64 9.40
C ARG A 62 -5.43 1.96 8.43
N GLY A 63 -5.18 2.57 7.26
CA GLY A 63 -4.23 2.07 6.27
C GLY A 63 -4.10 2.96 5.04
N VAL A 64 -2.95 2.88 4.38
CA VAL A 64 -2.65 3.57 3.12
C VAL A 64 -2.43 2.53 2.03
N LEU A 65 -3.31 2.51 1.02
CA LEU A 65 -3.37 1.51 -0.03
C LEU A 65 -2.77 2.08 -1.33
N ILE A 66 -1.79 1.39 -1.88
CA ILE A 66 -0.83 1.92 -2.85
C ILE A 66 -0.72 0.99 -4.05
N GLY A 67 -0.64 1.59 -5.24
CA GLY A 67 -0.36 0.89 -6.49
C GLY A 67 1.07 1.09 -6.99
N HIS A 68 1.20 1.37 -8.29
CA HIS A 68 2.42 1.80 -8.98
C HIS A 68 3.56 0.79 -9.11
N THR A 69 4.03 0.21 -8.01
CA THR A 69 5.23 -0.64 -7.98
C THR A 69 5.00 -2.05 -8.51
N HIS A 70 3.75 -2.45 -8.68
CA HIS A 70 3.33 -3.78 -9.12
C HIS A 70 3.82 -4.92 -8.21
N ARG A 71 4.17 -4.63 -6.95
CA ARG A 71 4.56 -5.63 -5.95
C ARG A 71 3.54 -5.71 -4.82
N ASN A 72 3.51 -6.86 -4.16
CA ASN A 72 2.89 -6.96 -2.84
C ASN A 72 3.93 -6.60 -1.78
N ARG A 73 3.64 -5.60 -0.95
CA ARG A 73 4.52 -5.17 0.15
C ARG A 73 3.68 -4.54 1.25
N VAL A 74 3.99 -4.85 2.50
CA VAL A 74 3.42 -4.13 3.65
C VAL A 74 4.56 -3.45 4.40
N ARG A 75 4.49 -2.14 4.52
CA ARG A 75 5.45 -1.32 5.27
C ARG A 75 4.77 -0.65 6.45
N ARG A 76 5.54 -0.44 7.51
CA ARG A 76 5.15 0.34 8.68
C ARG A 76 6.25 1.35 8.94
N TYR A 77 5.87 2.61 9.08
CA TYR A 77 6.78 3.71 9.34
C TYR A 77 6.47 4.27 10.72
N PRO A 78 7.44 4.33 11.66
CA PRO A 78 7.18 4.81 13.02
C PRO A 78 6.50 6.18 13.06
N ALA A 79 6.93 7.12 12.20
CA ALA A 79 6.34 8.45 12.11
C ALA A 79 4.87 8.47 11.66
N ALA A 80 4.40 7.41 10.99
CA ALA A 80 3.02 7.27 10.53
C ALA A 80 2.13 6.49 11.50
N GLY A 81 2.62 6.18 12.71
CA GLY A 81 1.87 5.43 13.71
C GLY A 81 1.56 4.00 13.27
N HIS A 82 0.35 3.54 13.55
CA HIS A 82 -0.06 2.14 13.35
C HIS A 82 -0.53 1.81 11.92
N ALA A 83 -0.74 2.83 11.07
CA ALA A 83 -1.26 2.64 9.73
C ALA A 83 -0.24 1.88 8.84
N PRO A 84 -0.60 0.70 8.28
CA PRO A 84 0.23 0.03 7.29
C PRO A 84 0.15 0.73 5.93
N PHE A 85 1.25 0.71 5.21
CA PHE A 85 1.39 1.15 3.83
C PHE A 85 1.44 -0.09 2.95
N VAL A 86 0.37 -0.33 2.20
CA VAL A 86 0.06 -1.60 1.55
C VAL A 86 0.17 -1.41 0.05
N GLU A 87 1.25 -1.93 -0.53
CA GLU A 87 1.42 -2.01 -1.99
C GLU A 87 0.79 -3.30 -2.49
N VAL A 88 -0.02 -3.21 -3.54
CA VAL A 88 -0.67 -4.37 -4.17
C VAL A 88 -0.13 -4.56 -5.58
N ASN A 89 0.08 -5.82 -5.97
CA ASN A 89 0.46 -6.16 -7.33
C ASN A 89 -0.51 -5.62 -8.39
N CYS A 90 -0.06 -5.58 -9.64
CA CYS A 90 -0.94 -5.22 -10.74
C CYS A 90 -1.67 -6.46 -11.31
N THR A 91 -2.71 -6.19 -12.10
CA THR A 91 -3.49 -7.22 -12.77
C THR A 91 -2.73 -7.88 -13.93
N LYS A 92 -1.83 -7.15 -14.60
CA LYS A 92 -1.17 -7.59 -15.84
C LYS A 92 0.09 -8.42 -15.62
N ASP A 93 0.96 -8.01 -14.71
CA ASP A 93 2.27 -8.66 -14.52
C ASP A 93 2.19 -9.77 -13.48
N TYR A 94 3.23 -10.57 -13.32
CA TYR A 94 3.26 -11.64 -12.31
C TYR A 94 3.08 -11.07 -10.88
N PRO A 95 2.27 -11.68 -10.00
CA PRO A 95 1.48 -12.89 -10.21
C PRO A 95 0.07 -12.65 -10.80
N GLY A 96 -0.30 -11.40 -11.10
CA GLY A 96 -1.54 -11.01 -11.76
C GLY A 96 -2.73 -11.13 -10.83
N GLY A 97 -3.10 -10.03 -10.19
CA GLY A 97 -4.14 -10.05 -9.15
C GLY A 97 -4.72 -8.69 -8.79
N TRP A 98 -5.49 -8.69 -7.71
CA TRP A 98 -6.06 -7.53 -7.04
C TRP A 98 -6.21 -7.84 -5.54
N ALA A 99 -6.27 -6.82 -4.70
CA ALA A 99 -6.57 -7.00 -3.29
C ALA A 99 -8.09 -6.96 -3.04
N HIS A 100 -8.56 -7.88 -2.22
CA HIS A 100 -9.88 -7.87 -1.61
C HIS A 100 -9.75 -7.33 -0.19
N TYR A 101 -10.57 -6.34 0.17
CA TYR A 101 -10.63 -5.76 1.51
C TYR A 101 -11.99 -6.01 2.12
N GLU A 102 -12.01 -6.66 3.27
CA GLU A 102 -13.19 -6.78 4.12
C GLU A 102 -13.03 -5.81 5.28
N LEU A 103 -14.04 -4.98 5.53
CA LEU A 103 -14.02 -3.94 6.56
C LEU A 103 -14.95 -4.36 7.71
N TYR A 104 -14.53 -4.08 8.94
CA TYR A 104 -15.26 -4.44 10.15
C TYR A 104 -15.66 -3.19 10.95
N GLU A 105 -16.69 -3.33 11.80
CA GLU A 105 -17.28 -2.21 12.56
C GLU A 105 -16.29 -1.55 13.53
N ASP A 106 -15.30 -2.28 14.04
CA ASP A 106 -14.24 -1.76 14.91
C ASP A 106 -13.18 -0.93 14.16
N GLY A 107 -13.35 -0.76 12.84
CA GLY A 107 -12.42 -0.06 11.96
C GLY A 107 -11.24 -0.92 11.48
N SER A 108 -11.16 -2.18 11.91
CA SER A 108 -10.20 -3.12 11.36
C SER A 108 -10.59 -3.54 9.93
N PHE A 109 -9.61 -4.09 9.21
CA PHE A 109 -9.84 -4.69 7.91
C PHE A 109 -8.98 -5.93 7.71
N ARG A 110 -9.49 -6.86 6.90
CA ARG A 110 -8.73 -7.97 6.35
C ARG A 110 -8.41 -7.70 4.89
N GLN A 111 -7.15 -7.85 4.50
CA GLN A 111 -6.70 -7.78 3.12
C GLN A 111 -6.32 -9.17 2.64
N GLU A 112 -6.80 -9.56 1.44
CA GLU A 112 -6.34 -10.77 0.73
C GLU A 112 -6.08 -10.51 -0.76
N VAL A 113 -4.89 -10.85 -1.27
CA VAL A 113 -4.57 -10.74 -2.70
C VAL A 113 -5.17 -11.93 -3.42
N ARG A 114 -6.08 -11.65 -4.35
CA ARG A 114 -6.73 -12.62 -5.24
C ARG A 114 -6.04 -12.60 -6.60
N ARG A 115 -5.85 -13.78 -7.19
CA ARG A 115 -5.27 -13.91 -8.52
C ARG A 115 -6.34 -13.91 -9.59
N THR A 116 -5.98 -13.38 -10.76
CA THR A 116 -6.70 -13.67 -12.00
C THR A 116 -6.72 -15.18 -12.25
N SER A 117 -7.83 -15.70 -12.78
CA SER A 117 -8.08 -17.15 -12.82
C SER A 117 -8.27 -17.72 -14.24
N SER A 118 -8.53 -16.89 -15.25
CA SER A 118 -8.66 -17.40 -16.62
C SER A 118 -7.31 -17.91 -17.15
N GLY A 119 -7.35 -18.98 -17.95
CA GLY A 119 -6.13 -19.54 -18.56
C GLY A 119 -5.32 -18.50 -19.35
N ARG A 120 -5.99 -17.59 -20.07
CA ARG A 120 -5.34 -16.49 -20.82
C ARG A 120 -4.63 -15.50 -19.89
N ALA A 121 -5.25 -15.10 -18.79
CA ALA A 121 -4.65 -14.17 -17.83
C ALA A 121 -3.45 -14.80 -17.10
N LEU A 122 -3.58 -16.07 -16.70
CA LEU A 122 -2.49 -16.82 -16.06
C LEU A 122 -1.31 -17.03 -17.01
N ALA A 123 -1.56 -17.39 -18.28
CA ALA A 123 -0.52 -17.53 -19.29
C ALA A 123 0.19 -16.19 -19.55
N HIS A 124 -0.54 -15.08 -19.62
CA HIS A 124 0.05 -13.76 -19.79
C HIS A 124 0.92 -13.36 -18.58
N SER A 125 0.34 -13.30 -17.38
CA SER A 125 1.03 -12.86 -16.16
C SER A 125 2.23 -13.74 -15.82
N THR A 126 2.16 -15.04 -16.10
CA THR A 126 3.25 -15.99 -15.82
C THR A 126 4.50 -15.73 -16.67
N ARG A 127 4.36 -15.17 -17.89
CA ARG A 127 5.53 -14.77 -18.70
C ARG A 127 6.29 -13.61 -18.05
N CYS A 128 5.59 -12.68 -17.42
CA CYS A 128 6.20 -11.52 -16.75
C CYS A 128 7.07 -11.91 -15.55
N ARG A 129 6.97 -13.14 -15.01
CA ARG A 129 7.82 -13.60 -13.89
C ARG A 129 9.32 -13.59 -14.24
N HIS A 130 9.65 -13.64 -15.53
CA HIS A 130 11.01 -13.65 -16.06
C HIS A 130 11.53 -12.25 -16.42
N CYS A 131 10.73 -11.19 -16.25
CA CYS A 131 11.21 -9.81 -16.35
C CYS A 131 12.35 -9.55 -15.35
N PHE A 132 13.08 -8.44 -15.53
CA PHE A 132 14.26 -8.11 -14.73
C PHE A 132 15.28 -9.24 -14.68
N ARG A 133 15.60 -9.84 -15.83
CA ARG A 133 16.55 -10.96 -15.94
C ARG A 133 16.22 -12.13 -15.00
N GLY A 134 14.93 -12.38 -14.76
CA GLY A 134 14.45 -13.44 -13.87
C GLY A 134 14.06 -13.02 -12.47
N PHE A 135 14.38 -11.79 -12.03
CA PHE A 135 14.14 -11.34 -10.65
C PHE A 135 12.74 -10.78 -10.39
N TYR A 136 11.90 -10.62 -11.42
CA TYR A 136 10.58 -10.01 -11.26
C TYR A 136 9.66 -10.76 -10.30
N ARG A 137 9.75 -12.10 -10.26
CA ARG A 137 9.00 -12.91 -9.28
C ARG A 137 9.32 -12.47 -7.85
N ASP A 138 10.60 -12.40 -7.52
CA ASP A 138 11.05 -12.10 -6.15
C ASP A 138 10.76 -10.65 -5.79
N PHE A 139 10.85 -9.75 -6.77
CA PHE A 139 10.46 -8.35 -6.64
C PHE A 139 8.96 -8.16 -6.37
N ALA A 140 8.08 -8.86 -7.12
CA ALA A 140 6.65 -8.57 -7.17
C ALA A 140 5.79 -9.43 -6.23
N LEU A 141 6.20 -10.67 -5.94
CA LEU A 141 5.33 -11.64 -5.28
C LEU A 141 5.01 -11.30 -3.82
N GLY A 142 6.01 -10.82 -3.07
CA GLY A 142 5.94 -10.60 -1.62
C GLY A 142 5.87 -11.89 -0.80
N THR A 143 5.79 -11.78 0.52
CA THR A 143 5.53 -12.91 1.43
C THR A 143 4.05 -13.23 1.54
N LEU A 144 3.66 -14.25 2.32
CA LEU A 144 2.25 -14.55 2.56
C LEU A 144 1.60 -13.46 3.42
N GLU A 145 2.32 -12.98 4.42
CA GLU A 145 1.92 -11.92 5.36
C GLU A 145 1.73 -10.57 4.65
N GLU A 146 2.42 -10.36 3.52
CA GLU A 146 2.23 -9.20 2.67
C GLU A 146 1.06 -9.33 1.68
N ARG A 147 0.48 -10.54 1.56
CA ARG A 147 -0.65 -10.83 0.67
C ARG A 147 -1.94 -11.16 1.41
N SER A 148 -1.87 -11.49 2.68
CA SER A 148 -3.01 -11.92 3.49
C SER A 148 -2.77 -11.54 4.94
N PHE A 149 -3.49 -10.53 5.45
CA PHE A 149 -3.32 -10.05 6.82
C PHE A 149 -4.56 -9.32 7.33
N VAL A 150 -4.60 -9.10 8.64
CA VAL A 150 -5.55 -8.21 9.32
C VAL A 150 -4.79 -7.00 9.85
N ALA A 151 -5.38 -5.82 9.74
CA ALA A 151 -4.83 -4.57 10.25
C ALA A 151 -5.96 -3.59 10.62
N GLY A 152 -5.60 -2.37 11.04
CA GLY A 152 -6.56 -1.31 11.28
C GLY A 152 -7.30 -1.39 12.62
N ALA A 153 -7.13 -2.46 13.41
CA ALA A 153 -7.58 -2.47 14.79
C ALA A 153 -6.90 -1.33 15.56
N GLY A 154 -7.68 -0.55 16.31
CA GLY A 154 -7.10 0.41 17.25
C GLY A 154 -6.56 -0.36 18.44
N ASP A 155 -5.47 0.10 19.02
CA ASP A 155 -5.19 -0.26 20.41
C ASP A 155 -6.40 0.25 21.21
N GLY A 156 -7.10 -0.66 21.90
CA GLY A 156 -8.21 -0.32 22.79
C GLY A 156 -7.79 0.59 23.93
#